data_AF-A0A7C4LF73-F1
#
_entry.id   AF-A0A7C4LF73-F1
#
_cell.length_a   1.000
_cell.length_b   1.000
_cell.length_c   1.000
_cell.angle_alpha   90.00
_cell.angle_beta   90.00
_cell.angle_gamma   90.00
#
_symmetry.space_group_name_H-M   'P 1'
#
loop_
_entity.id
_entity.type
_entity.pdbx_description
1 polymer ?
#
loop_
_entity_poly.entity_id
_entity_poly.type
_entity_poly.pdbx_seq_one_letter_code
_entity_poly.pdbx_strand_id
1 'polypeptide(L)'
;MSCECVEISRGMPWLDTVDQEHIPVEITNNCNFNIKLNINISAGEEILYSAKIRVSSLGKHKIEIVTDKYYEALDINLSLVEEDREICKKFIRLTLR
;
A
#
# COMPACT_ATOMS: atom_id res chain seq x y z
N MET A 1 -17.60 -1.20 -9.69
CA MET A 1 -16.34 -1.91 -10.01
C MET A 1 -15.74 -2.43 -8.71
N SER A 2 -15.17 -3.64 -8.72
CA SER A 2 -14.56 -4.25 -7.53
C SER A 2 -13.04 -3.96 -7.49
N CYS A 3 -12.46 -3.87 -6.29
CA CYS A 3 -11.01 -3.76 -6.07
C CYS A 3 -10.31 -5.14 -6.04
N GLU A 4 -11.00 -6.21 -6.46
CA GLU A 4 -10.47 -7.58 -6.44
C GLU A 4 -9.21 -7.74 -7.29
N CYS A 5 -9.12 -7.03 -8.42
CA CYS A 5 -7.95 -7.06 -9.30
C CYS A 5 -6.76 -6.25 -8.77
N VAL A 6 -6.85 -5.60 -7.61
CA VAL A 6 -5.73 -4.94 -6.95
C VAL A 6 -5.14 -5.85 -5.89
N GLU A 7 -3.90 -6.26 -6.07
CA GLU A 7 -3.16 -7.09 -5.13
C GLU A 7 -2.13 -6.24 -4.39
N ILE A 8 -1.94 -6.53 -3.11
CA ILE A 8 -0.88 -5.94 -2.30
C ILE A 8 -0.03 -7.07 -1.75
N SER A 9 1.28 -6.94 -1.92
CA SER A 9 2.25 -7.84 -1.33
C SER A 9 3.28 -7.05 -0.52
N ARG A 10 3.81 -7.71 0.51
CA ARG A 10 4.89 -7.19 1.32
C ARG A 10 6.20 -7.82 0.87
N GLY A 11 7.25 -7.02 0.73
CA GLY A 11 8.62 -7.50 0.65
C GLY A 11 9.14 -8.00 2.00
N MET A 12 10.40 -8.40 2.04
CA MET A 12 11.08 -8.73 3.30
C MET A 12 11.57 -7.43 3.95
N PRO A 13 11.13 -7.11 5.19
CA PRO A 13 11.67 -5.97 5.91
C PRO A 13 13.16 -6.14 6.19
N TRP A 14 13.89 -5.02 6.23
CA TRP A 14 15.32 -5.00 6.50
C TRP A 14 15.69 -3.75 7.33
N LEU A 15 16.87 -3.77 7.95
CA LEU A 15 17.38 -2.66 8.74
C LEU A 15 18.54 -1.97 8.04
N ASP A 16 18.55 -0.65 8.07
CA ASP A 16 19.68 0.12 7.56
C ASP A 16 20.78 0.33 8.63
N THR A 17 21.81 1.10 8.27
CA THR A 17 22.97 1.35 9.13
C THR A 17 22.68 2.21 10.35
N VAL A 18 21.50 2.81 10.45
CA VAL A 18 21.04 3.62 11.60
C VAL A 18 19.86 2.95 12.31
N ASP A 19 19.70 1.64 12.14
CA ASP A 19 18.66 0.81 12.74
C ASP A 19 17.21 1.26 12.41
N GLN A 20 17.00 1.90 11.25
CA GLN A 20 15.65 2.14 10.74
C GLN A 20 15.13 0.91 10.01
N GLU A 21 13.88 0.54 10.26
CA GLU A 21 13.20 -0.56 9.57
C GLU A 21 12.62 -0.05 8.23
N HIS A 22 13.03 -0.71 7.16
CA HIS A 22 12.57 -0.50 5.79
C HIS A 22 11.63 -1.63 5.42
N ILE A 23 10.38 -1.31 5.12
CA ILE A 23 9.31 -2.26 4.81
C ILE A 23 8.82 -2.02 3.37
N PRO A 24 9.25 -2.86 2.41
CA PRO A 24 8.79 -2.75 1.03
C PRO A 24 7.33 -3.21 0.91
N VAL A 25 6.52 -2.42 0.23
CA VAL A 25 5.12 -2.74 -0.11
C VAL A 25 4.94 -2.57 -1.61
N GLU A 26 4.41 -3.59 -2.28
CA GLU A 26 4.13 -3.57 -3.72
C GLU A 26 2.62 -3.67 -3.96
N ILE A 27 2.12 -2.77 -4.80
CA ILE A 27 0.74 -2.77 -5.27
C ILE A 27 0.77 -3.21 -6.73
N THR A 28 0.09 -4.31 -7.03
CA THR A 28 -0.03 -4.83 -8.40
C THR A 28 -1.44 -4.60 -8.91
N ASN A 29 -1.53 -3.96 -10.07
CA ASN A 29 -2.78 -3.79 -10.79
C ASN A 29 -2.98 -4.94 -11.78
N ASN A 30 -3.73 -5.96 -11.38
CA ASN A 30 -4.14 -7.05 -12.27
C ASN A 30 -5.41 -6.70 -13.07
N CYS A 31 -5.90 -5.46 -13.01
CA CYS A 31 -7.00 -5.00 -13.84
C CYS A 31 -6.49 -4.73 -15.26
N ASN A 32 -7.33 -4.98 -16.28
CA ASN A 32 -6.99 -4.73 -17.69
C ASN A 32 -7.00 -3.24 -18.10
N PHE A 33 -7.04 -2.33 -17.13
CA PHE A 33 -7.11 -0.89 -17.33
C PHE A 33 -6.28 -0.15 -16.27
N ASN A 34 -5.94 1.10 -16.55
CA ASN A 34 -5.20 1.95 -15.62
C ASN A 34 -6.09 2.35 -14.44
N ILE A 35 -5.57 2.27 -13.22
CA ILE A 35 -6.30 2.61 -12.00
C ILE A 35 -5.70 3.83 -11.31
N LYS A 36 -6.55 4.59 -10.60
CA LYS A 36 -6.14 5.63 -9.65
C LYS A 36 -6.55 5.18 -8.25
N LEU A 37 -5.59 5.14 -7.33
CA LEU A 37 -5.82 4.69 -5.96
C LEU A 37 -5.48 5.83 -5.00
N ASN A 38 -6.32 6.05 -4.00
CA ASN A 38 -5.89 6.67 -2.75
C ASN A 38 -5.44 5.54 -1.85
N ILE A 39 -4.22 5.61 -1.32
CA ILE A 39 -3.70 4.66 -0.37
C ILE A 39 -3.33 5.36 0.92
N ASN A 40 -3.65 4.72 2.04
CA ASN A 40 -3.24 5.11 3.38
C ASN A 40 -2.70 3.86 4.10
N ILE A 41 -1.45 3.92 4.53
CA ILE A 41 -0.75 2.88 5.29
C ILE A 41 -0.49 3.44 6.68
N SER A 42 -1.01 2.76 7.69
CA SER A 42 -0.85 3.12 9.09
C SER A 42 -0.33 1.93 9.91
N ALA A 43 0.27 2.22 11.05
CA ALA A 43 0.63 1.23 12.04
C ALA A 43 0.22 1.75 13.43
N GLY A 44 -0.76 1.09 14.05
CA GLY A 44 -1.41 1.63 15.25
C GLY A 44 -2.12 2.96 14.95
N GLU A 45 -1.78 4.01 15.71
CA GLU A 45 -2.34 5.36 15.52
C GLU A 45 -1.54 6.23 14.53
N GLU A 46 -0.42 5.73 14.02
CA GLU A 46 0.52 6.49 13.19
C GLU A 46 0.27 6.25 11.70
N ILE A 47 0.16 7.33 10.92
CA ILE A 47 0.06 7.27 9.45
C ILE A 47 1.48 7.32 8.88
N LEU A 48 1.92 6.22 8.28
CA LEU A 48 3.27 6.07 7.74
C LEU A 48 3.36 6.50 6.27
N TYR A 49 2.27 6.34 5.51
CA TYR A 49 2.22 6.75 4.11
C TYR A 49 0.79 7.07 3.67
N SER A 50 0.61 8.19 2.96
CA SER A 50 -0.67 8.55 2.38
C SER A 50 -0.45 9.25 1.03
N ALA A 51 -0.99 8.68 -0.04
CA ALA A 51 -0.79 9.23 -1.38
C ALA A 51 -1.94 8.89 -2.34
N LYS A 52 -2.04 9.70 -3.41
CA LYS A 52 -2.81 9.35 -4.59
C LYS A 52 -1.85 8.83 -5.66
N ILE A 53 -2.00 7.57 -6.05
CA ILE A 53 -1.13 6.91 -7.02
C ILE A 53 -1.90 6.49 -8.27
N ARG A 54 -1.18 6.36 -9.37
CA ARG A 54 -1.69 5.76 -10.61
C ARG A 54 -0.91 4.50 -10.89
N VAL A 55 -1.61 3.42 -11.16
CA VAL A 55 -0.99 2.13 -11.54
C VAL A 55 -1.50 1.76 -12.91
N SER A 56 -0.60 1.61 -13.87
CA SER A 56 -0.95 1.22 -15.23
C SER A 56 -1.56 -0.19 -15.27
N SER A 57 -2.30 -0.52 -16.32
CA SER A 57 -2.82 -1.86 -16.58
C SER A 57 -1.70 -2.90 -16.51
N LEU A 58 -1.89 -3.98 -15.75
CA LEU A 58 -0.89 -5.02 -15.49
C LEU A 58 0.43 -4.48 -14.90
N GLY A 59 0.38 -3.28 -14.31
CA GLY A 59 1.52 -2.55 -13.77
C GLY A 59 1.68 -2.74 -12.26
N LYS A 60 2.79 -2.19 -11.76
CA LYS A 60 3.17 -2.27 -10.34
C LYS A 60 3.56 -0.90 -9.81
N HIS A 61 3.28 -0.65 -8.54
CA HIS A 61 3.75 0.51 -7.80
C HIS A 61 4.42 0.06 -6.51
N LYS A 62 5.64 0.51 -6.27
CA LYS A 62 6.44 0.16 -5.09
C LYS A 62 6.45 1.33 -4.12
N ILE A 63 6.23 1.02 -2.86
CA ILE A 63 6.27 1.94 -1.73
C ILE A 63 7.30 1.38 -0.76
N GLU A 64 8.23 2.22 -0.32
CA GLU A 64 9.14 1.88 0.78
C GLU A 64 8.67 2.64 2.01
N ILE A 65 8.28 1.91 3.05
CA ILE A 65 7.95 2.50 4.35
C ILE A 65 9.21 2.48 5.20
N VAL A 66 9.65 3.64 5.67
CA VAL A 66 10.82 3.77 6.53
C VAL A 66 10.37 4.27 7.89
N THR A 67 10.74 3.56 8.95
CA THR A 67 10.35 3.90 10.32
C THR A 67 11.47 3.60 11.32
N ASP A 68 11.53 4.38 12.38
CA ASP A 68 12.39 4.19 13.55
C ASP A 68 11.78 3.24 14.60
N LYS A 69 10.54 2.77 14.38
CA LYS A 69 9.81 1.87 15.28
C LYS A 69 9.54 0.54 14.61
N TYR A 70 9.51 -0.49 15.45
CA TYR A 70 9.18 -1.84 15.02
C TYR A 70 7.70 -2.14 15.25
N TYR A 71 6.94 -2.25 14.16
CA TYR A 71 5.51 -2.56 14.24
C TYR A 71 5.22 -4.04 14.02
N GLU A 72 4.13 -4.54 14.60
CA GLU A 72 3.68 -5.92 14.40
C GLU A 72 2.90 -6.10 13.08
N ALA A 73 2.25 -5.04 12.60
CA ALA A 73 1.43 -5.08 11.39
C ALA A 73 1.31 -3.69 10.74
N LEU A 74 1.04 -3.69 9.44
CA LEU A 74 0.60 -2.52 8.69
C LEU A 74 -0.87 -2.66 8.33
N ASP A 75 -1.64 -1.62 8.63
CA ASP A 75 -3.04 -1.48 8.25
C ASP A 75 -3.12 -0.62 6.97
N ILE A 76 -3.54 -1.23 5.86
CA ILE A 76 -3.55 -0.61 4.53
C ILE A 76 -5.00 -0.41 4.08
N ASN A 77 -5.37 0.85 3.95
CA ASN A 77 -6.63 1.28 3.35
C ASN A 77 -6.37 1.75 1.93
N LEU A 78 -7.06 1.14 0.97
CA LEU A 78 -6.98 1.54 -0.42
C LEU A 78 -8.38 1.82 -0.98
N SER A 79 -8.47 2.92 -1.71
CA SER A 79 -9.70 3.39 -2.34
C SER A 79 -9.46 3.60 -3.82
N LEU A 80 -10.20 2.90 -4.66
CA LEU A 80 -10.21 3.11 -6.11
C LEU A 80 -11.02 4.36 -6.42
N VAL A 81 -10.45 5.26 -7.22
CA VAL A 81 -11.04 6.57 -7.55
C VAL A 81 -11.21 6.73 -9.05
N GLU A 82 -12.40 7.16 -9.45
CA GLU A 82 -12.75 7.46 -10.84
C GLU A 82 -13.46 8.81 -10.86
N GLU A 83 -12.99 9.77 -11.68
CA GLU A 83 -13.54 11.15 -11.72
C GLU A 83 -13.70 11.80 -10.33
N ASP A 84 -12.70 11.62 -9.46
CA ASP A 84 -12.68 12.09 -8.06
C ASP A 84 -13.76 11.48 -7.14
N ARG A 85 -14.49 10.46 -7.61
CA ARG A 85 -15.41 9.66 -6.82
C ARG A 85 -14.76 8.34 -6.44
N GLU A 86 -14.94 7.97 -5.19
CA GLU A 86 -14.53 6.68 -4.69
C GLU A 86 -15.51 5.61 -5.16
N ILE A 87 -15.01 4.61 -5.89
CA ILE A 87 -15.83 3.56 -6.50
C ILE A 87 -15.70 2.22 -5.78
N CYS A 88 -14.63 2.02 -5.01
CA CYS A 88 -14.43 0.84 -4.19
C CYS A 88 -13.41 1.10 -3.08
N LYS A 89 -13.58 0.43 -1.94
CA LYS A 89 -12.61 0.37 -0.84
C LYS A 89 -12.15 -1.06 -0.60
N LYS A 90 -10.91 -1.21 -0.16
CA LYS A 90 -10.37 -2.46 0.35
C LYS A 90 -9.48 -2.15 1.54
N PHE A 91 -9.57 -3.01 2.55
CA PHE A 91 -8.72 -2.98 3.73
C PHE A 91 -7.89 -4.25 3.75
N ILE A 92 -6.60 -4.10 4.04
CA ILE A 92 -5.66 -5.22 4.15
C ILE A 92 -4.80 -4.97 5.38
N ARG A 93 -4.73 -5.95 6.27
CA ARG A 93 -3.76 -5.97 7.37
C ARG A 93 -2.61 -6.89 6.99
N LEU A 94 -1.40 -6.35 6.91
CA LEU A 94 -0.18 -7.11 6.63
C LEU A 94 0.57 -7.32 7.94
N THR A 95 0.57 -8.56 8.43
CA THR A 95 1.40 -8.93 9.58
C THR A 95 2.88 -8.87 9.22
N LEU A 96 3.66 -8.18 10.04
CA LEU A 96 5.10 -8.06 9.90
C LEU A 96 5.85 -9.13 10.70
N ARG A 97 5.28 -9.55 11.85
CA ARG A 97 5.87 -10.45 12.85
C ARG A 97 4.81 -11.36 13.47
#